data_AF-A0A5K1HG50-F1
#
_entry.id   AF-A0A5K1HG50-F1
#
_cell.length_a   1.000
_cell.length_b   1.000
_cell.length_c   1.000
_cell.angle_alpha   90.00
_cell.angle_beta   90.00
_cell.angle_gamma   90.00
#
_symmetry.space_group_name_H-M   'P 1'
#
loop_
_entity.id
_entity.type
_entity.pdbx_description
1 polymer ?
#
loop_
_entity_poly.entity_id
_entity_poly.type
_entity_poly.pdbx_seq_one_letter_code
_entity_poly.pdbx_strand_id
1 'polypeptide(L)' 'TFKSITRSYYRGSIGVVLVYDITNRESFTNVGKWLDETKAYANDKVTAFLVANKTDL' A
#
# COMPACT_ATOMS: atom_id res chain seq x y z
N THR A 1 8.60 8.15 11.95
CA THR A 1 7.68 7.05 11.61
C THR A 1 8.48 5.82 11.25
N PHE A 2 8.20 4.67 11.86
CA PHE A 2 8.84 3.40 11.53
C PHE A 2 8.37 2.93 10.15
N LYS A 3 9.27 2.83 9.16
CA LYS A 3 8.98 2.22 7.86
C LYS A 3 9.61 0.83 7.84
N SER A 4 8.81 -0.19 8.16
CA SER A 4 9.30 -1.57 8.36
C SER A 4 9.28 -2.45 7.12
N ILE A 5 9.04 -1.92 5.92
CA ILE A 5 8.96 -2.77 4.73
C ILE A 5 10.33 -2.80 4.06
N THR A 6 11.08 -3.86 4.31
CA THR A 6 12.29 -4.16 3.54
C THR A 6 11.92 -4.40 2.07
N ARG A 7 12.77 -3.96 1.13
CA ARG A 7 12.54 -4.13 -0.32
C ARG A 7 12.25 -5.59 -0.73
N SER A 8 12.81 -6.55 0.01
CA SER A 8 12.58 -7.98 -0.20
C SER A 8 11.10 -8.40 -0.12
N TYR A 9 10.26 -7.68 0.63
CA TYR A 9 8.83 -7.99 0.75
C TYR A 9 8.02 -7.64 -0.50
N TYR A 10 8.54 -6.77 -1.37
CA TYR A 10 7.89 -6.46 -2.66
C TYR A 10 8.25 -7.49 -3.73
N ARG A 11 9.46 -8.07 -3.66
CA ARG A 11 9.97 -8.99 -4.66
C ARG A 11 9.25 -10.35 -4.57
N GLY A 12 8.58 -10.74 -5.66
CA GLY A 12 7.85 -12.01 -5.75
C GLY A 12 6.39 -11.95 -5.32
N SER A 13 5.92 -10.78 -4.86
CA SER A 13 4.52 -10.55 -4.57
C SER A 13 3.68 -10.55 -5.85
N ILE A 14 2.56 -11.27 -5.81
CA ILE A 14 1.58 -11.34 -6.91
C ILE A 14 0.51 -10.23 -6.80
N GLY A 15 0.35 -9.67 -5.60
CA GLY A 15 -0.56 -8.57 -5.35
C GLY A 15 -0.18 -7.79 -4.09
N VAL A 16 -0.73 -6.58 -3.99
CA VAL A 16 -0.61 -5.70 -2.82
C VAL A 16 -1.98 -5.20 -2.42
N VAL A 17 -2.22 -5.09 -1.11
CA VAL A 17 -3.42 -4.43 -0.56
C VAL A 17 -2.98 -3.14 0.12
N LEU A 18 -3.37 -2.02 -0.46
CA LEU A 18 -3.12 -0.68 0.05
C LEU A 18 -4.33 -0.26 0.87
N VAL A 19 -4.16 -0.13 2.18
CA VAL A 19 -5.25 0.16 3.11
C VAL A 19 -5.09 1.57 3.63
N TYR A 20 -6.18 2.34 3.61
CA TYR A 20 -6.27 3.62 4.30
C TYR A 20 -7.45 3.64 5.27
N ASP A 21 -7.39 4.53 6.24
CA ASP A 21 -8.43 4.75 7.24
C ASP A 21 -9.36 5.87 6.77
N ILE A 22 -10.67 5.59 6.65
CA ILE A 22 -11.63 6.58 6.15
C ILE A 22 -11.77 7.80 7.07
N THR A 23 -11.47 7.65 8.36
CA THR A 23 -11.56 8.76 9.32
C THR A 23 -10.29 9.62 9.31
N ASN A 24 -9.26 9.27 8.52
CA ASN A 24 -8.00 9.97 8.45
C ASN A 24 -7.55 10.23 7.01
N ARG A 25 -7.74 11.46 6.53
CA ARG A 25 -7.37 11.89 5.17
C ARG A 25 -5.87 11.75 4.87
N GLU A 26 -5.00 11.95 5.85
CA GLU A 26 -3.54 11.80 5.66
C GLU A 26 -3.18 10.35 5.31
N SER A 27 -3.89 9.38 5.88
CA SER A 27 -3.69 7.96 5.56
C SER A 27 -3.97 7.65 4.08
N PHE A 28 -4.99 8.29 3.50
CA PHE A 28 -5.29 8.19 2.07
C PHE A 28 -4.21 8.85 1.21
N THR A 29 -3.74 10.05 1.60
CA THR A 29 -2.65 10.73 0.89
C THR A 29 -1.38 9.87 0.84
N ASN A 30 -1.08 9.11 1.90
CA ASN A 30 0.06 8.21 1.97
C ASN A 30 -0.03 6.99 1.03
N VAL A 31 -1.22 6.61 0.57
CA VAL A 31 -1.42 5.49 -0.37
C VAL A 31 -0.65 5.69 -1.67
N GLY A 32 -0.63 6.91 -2.21
CA GLY A 32 0.06 7.19 -3.47
C GLY A 32 1.55 6.85 -3.40
N LYS A 33 2.18 7.21 -2.28
CA LYS A 33 3.58 6.87 -2.00
C LYS A 33 3.82 5.37 -1.90
N TRP A 34 2.92 4.62 -1.25
CA TRP A 34 3.02 3.15 -1.17
C TRP A 34 2.78 2.46 -2.51
N LEU A 35 1.91 3.03 -3.36
CA LEU A 35 1.72 2.56 -4.72
C LEU A 35 3.00 2.76 -5.56
N ASP A 36 3.66 3.90 -5.42
CA ASP A 36 4.92 4.17 -6.12
C ASP A 36 6.04 3.24 -5.63
N GLU A 37 6.14 3.01 -4.32
CA GLU A 37 7.08 2.03 -3.74
C GLU A 37 6.79 0.61 -4.26
N THR A 38 5.51 0.22 -4.37
CA THR A 38 5.12 -1.07 -4.94
C THR A 38 5.56 -1.18 -6.40
N LYS A 39 5.26 -0.17 -7.22
CA LYS A 39 5.66 -0.14 -8.64
C LYS A 39 7.18 -0.16 -8.83
N ALA A 40 7.93 0.44 -7.91
CA ALA A 40 9.39 0.49 -7.99
C ALA A 40 10.08 -0.83 -7.61
N TYR A 41 9.46 -1.66 -6.76
CA TYR A 41 10.13 -2.82 -6.16
C TYR A 41 9.45 -4.18 -6.41
N ALA A 42 8.19 -4.19 -6.85
CA ALA A 42 7.47 -5.42 -7.17
C ALA A 42 7.63 -5.81 -8.64
N ASN A 43 7.08 -6.98 -9.00
CA ASN A 43 6.99 -7.42 -10.40
C ASN A 43 5.94 -6.59 -11.16
N ASP A 44 6.15 -6.34 -12.46
CA ASP A 44 5.20 -5.64 -13.34
C ASP A 44 3.80 -6.26 -13.37
N LYS A 45 3.67 -7.54 -12.99
CA LYS A 45 2.38 -8.25 -12.89
C LYS A 45 1.67 -8.09 -11.55
N VAL A 46 2.21 -7.30 -10.62
CA VAL A 46 1.60 -7.12 -9.30
C VAL A 46 0.26 -6.40 -9.44
N THR A 47 -0.80 -6.98 -8.87
CA THR A 47 -2.12 -6.34 -8.84
C THR A 47 -2.28 -5.56 -7.55
N ALA A 48 -2.67 -4.28 -7.64
CA ALA A 48 -2.91 -3.44 -6.47
C ALA A 48 -4.41 -3.32 -6.15
N PHE A 49 -4.77 -3.57 -4.90
CA PHE A 49 -6.11 -3.36 -4.37
C PHE A 49 -6.09 -2.20 -3.39
N LEU A 50 -7.01 -1.24 -3.56
CA LEU A 50 -7.21 -0.15 -2.61
C LEU A 50 -8.37 -0.48 -1.68
N VAL A 51 -8.16 -0.39 -0.38
CA VAL A 51 -9.16 -0.72 0.64
C VAL A 51 -9.36 0.46 1.59
N ALA A 52 -10.61 0.90 1.68
CA ALA A 52 -11.10 1.86 2.65
C ALA A 52 -11.48 1.12 3.94
N ASN A 53 -10.73 1.36 5.02
CA ASN A 53 -10.91 0.68 6.30
C ASN A 53 -11.60 1.58 7.33
N LYS A 54 -12.17 0.96 8.37
CA LYS A 54 -12.94 1.58 9.46
C LYS A 54 -14.27 2.20 9.04
N THR A 55 -14.99 1.51 8.15
CA THR A 55 -16.31 1.96 7.66
C THR A 55 -17.41 1.92 8.71
N ASP A 56 -17.13 1.31 9.86
CA ASP A 56 -17.97 1.27 11.05
C ASP A 56 -17.88 2.53 11.93
N LEU A 57 -16.90 3.41 11.68
CA LEU A 57 -16.66 4.66 12.42
C LEU A 57 -17.16 5.89 11.64
#